data_AF-A0A495KW74-F1
#
_entry.id   AF-A0A495KW74-F1
#
_cell.length_a   1.000
_cell.length_b   1.000
_cell.length_c   1.000
_cell.angle_alpha   90.00
_cell.angle_beta   90.00
_cell.angle_gamma   90.00
#
_symmetry.space_group_name_H-M   'P 1'
#
loop_
_entity.id
_entity.type
_entity.pdbx_description
1 polymer ?
#
loop_
_entity_poly.entity_id
_entity_poly.type
_entity_poly.pdbx_seq_one_letter_code
_entity_poly.pdbx_strand_id
1 'polypeptide(L)'
;MVHTALVSVHFEVVLSCFLRGDTPPAVLAVLRWHLGLSDERPEGLDPAEHPSPLLGTDPESLLPGGDVASLRHRPHGFEDFGPRGVWGLYFRAWWIDDAMGGLGTVLDLLAPHAEDGYGGSFRAEDEVRPTVLVFRDGAYEAA
;
A
#
# COMPACT_ATOMS: atom_id res chain seq x y z
N MET A 1 26.96 -29.60 12.65
CA MET A 1 25.53 -29.24 12.71
C MET A 1 25.48 -27.72 12.59
N VAL A 2 25.42 -27.23 11.35
CA VAL A 2 25.35 -25.79 11.08
C VAL A 2 23.93 -25.37 11.39
N HIS A 3 23.73 -24.53 12.41
CA HIS A 3 22.49 -23.79 12.57
C HIS A 3 22.43 -22.83 11.38
N THR A 4 21.72 -23.21 10.33
CA THR A 4 21.28 -22.25 9.31
C THR A 4 20.32 -21.33 10.05
N ALA A 5 20.79 -20.12 10.40
CA ALA A 5 19.88 -19.05 10.75
C ALA A 5 18.86 -18.96 9.62
N LEU A 6 17.57 -19.07 9.92
CA LEU A 6 16.52 -18.78 8.95
C LEU A 6 16.76 -17.33 8.51
N VAL A 7 17.29 -17.15 7.30
CA VAL A 7 17.48 -15.84 6.70
C VAL A 7 16.07 -15.35 6.39
N SER A 8 15.58 -14.33 7.11
CA SER A 8 14.30 -13.71 6.78
C SER A 8 14.46 -13.03 5.43
N VAL A 9 13.56 -13.35 4.51
CA VAL A 9 13.55 -12.78 3.16
C VAL A 9 12.97 -11.39 3.25
N HIS A 10 13.66 -10.42 2.66
CA HIS A 10 13.17 -9.05 2.60
C HIS A 10 12.61 -8.72 1.23
N PHE A 11 11.61 -7.84 1.22
CA PHE A 11 10.91 -7.38 0.05
C PHE A 11 10.95 -5.87 -0.02
N GLU A 12 11.35 -5.33 -1.17
CA GLU A 12 10.99 -3.97 -1.51
C GLU A 12 9.54 -3.98 -1.98
N VAL A 13 8.64 -3.35 -1.21
CA VAL A 13 7.21 -3.24 -1.51
C VAL A 13 6.89 -1.82 -1.92
N VAL A 14 6.26 -1.66 -3.07
CA VAL A 14 5.79 -0.38 -3.60
C VAL A 14 4.30 -0.49 -3.85
N LEU A 15 3.51 0.43 -3.29
CA LEU A 15 2.12 0.64 -3.69
C LEU A 15 2.03 2.04 -4.31
N SER A 16 1.51 2.14 -5.52
CA SER A 16 1.33 3.41 -6.20
C SER A 16 0.11 3.34 -7.09
N CYS A 17 -0.93 4.06 -6.70
CA CYS A 17 -2.19 4.11 -7.43
C CYS A 17 -2.93 5.43 -7.19
N PHE A 18 -3.97 5.65 -7.99
CA PHE A 18 -4.97 6.68 -7.74
C PHE A 18 -6.23 6.03 -7.19
N LEU A 19 -6.77 6.59 -6.11
CA LEU A 19 -8.12 6.29 -5.65
C LEU A 19 -9.07 7.35 -6.21
N ARG A 20 -10.30 6.94 -6.50
CA ARG A 20 -11.34 7.83 -7.03
C ARG A 20 -11.60 9.01 -6.10
N GLY A 21 -11.98 10.16 -6.66
CA GLY A 21 -12.24 11.37 -5.89
C GLY A 21 -13.37 11.23 -4.85
N ASP A 22 -14.31 10.33 -5.10
CA ASP A 22 -15.44 10.00 -4.24
C ASP A 22 -15.14 8.91 -3.20
N THR A 23 -13.87 8.49 -3.05
CA THR A 23 -13.46 7.51 -2.04
C THR A 23 -13.99 7.92 -0.65
N PRO A 24 -14.73 7.04 0.06
CA PRO A 24 -15.38 7.40 1.30
C PRO A 24 -14.39 7.95 2.35
N PRO A 25 -14.76 9.00 3.12
CA PRO A 25 -13.88 9.55 4.15
C PRO A 25 -13.41 8.53 5.19
N ALA A 26 -14.26 7.55 5.53
CA ALA A 26 -13.90 6.45 6.43
C ALA A 26 -12.75 5.59 5.86
N VAL A 27 -12.80 5.25 4.57
CA VAL A 27 -11.72 4.50 3.89
C VAL A 27 -10.43 5.31 3.89
N LEU A 28 -10.51 6.61 3.59
CA LEU A 28 -9.33 7.50 3.65
C LEU A 28 -8.75 7.61 5.07
N ALA A 29 -9.58 7.55 6.12
CA ALA A 29 -9.12 7.53 7.51
C ALA A 29 -8.35 6.23 7.83
N VAL A 30 -8.87 5.08 7.39
CA VAL A 30 -8.20 3.77 7.52
C VAL A 30 -6.86 3.77 6.80
N LEU A 31 -6.81 4.29 5.57
CA LEU A 31 -5.57 4.38 4.82
C LEU A 31 -4.55 5.30 5.49
N ARG A 32 -4.97 6.46 6.04
CA ARG A 32 -4.07 7.35 6.79
C ARG A 32 -3.48 6.66 8.01
N TRP A 33 -4.30 5.92 8.76
CA TRP A 33 -3.83 5.17 9.92
C TRP A 33 -2.85 4.06 9.52
N HIS A 34 -3.16 3.27 8.49
CA HIS A 34 -2.24 2.24 8.00
C HIS A 34 -0.91 2.82 7.51
N LEU A 35 -0.93 3.97 6.85
CA LEU A 35 0.27 4.68 6.36
C LEU A 35 1.07 5.39 7.47
N GLY A 36 0.63 5.32 8.74
CA GLY A 36 1.25 6.05 9.84
C GLY A 36 1.11 7.58 9.74
N LEU A 37 0.16 8.07 8.92
CA LEU A 37 -0.15 9.49 8.78
C LEU A 37 -1.16 9.97 9.85
N SER A 38 -1.70 9.05 10.64
CA SER A 38 -2.58 9.30 11.77
C SER A 38 -2.34 8.24 12.85
N ASP A 39 -2.20 8.68 14.10
CA ASP A 39 -1.97 7.80 15.24
C ASP A 39 -3.26 7.14 15.75
N GLU A 40 -4.42 7.71 15.42
CA GLU A 40 -5.71 7.25 15.89
C GLU A 40 -6.26 6.15 14.99
N ARG A 41 -6.50 4.96 15.57
CA ARG A 41 -7.15 3.84 14.89
C ARG A 41 -8.62 4.20 14.61
N PRO A 42 -9.10 4.12 13.36
CA PRO A 42 -10.51 4.35 13.05
C PRO A 42 -11.45 3.35 13.74
N GLU A 43 -12.61 3.85 14.15
CA GLU A 43 -13.69 3.02 14.69
C GLU A 43 -14.24 2.03 13.65
N GLY A 44 -14.72 0.87 14.11
CA GLY A 44 -15.39 -0.11 13.25
C GLY A 44 -14.47 -1.02 12.42
N LEU A 45 -13.15 -0.86 12.49
CA LEU A 45 -12.20 -1.81 11.92
C LEU A 45 -12.14 -3.11 12.73
N ASP A 46 -12.26 -4.26 12.06
CA ASP A 46 -12.05 -5.56 12.68
C ASP A 46 -10.61 -5.66 13.24
N PRO A 47 -10.42 -5.89 14.56
CA PRO A 47 -9.10 -6.12 15.15
C PRO A 47 -8.37 -7.35 14.63
N ALA A 48 -9.08 -8.36 14.12
CA ALA A 48 -8.46 -9.55 13.56
C ALA A 48 -7.84 -9.28 12.19
N GLU A 49 -8.53 -8.53 11.32
CA GLU A 49 -8.04 -8.17 9.98
C GLU A 49 -7.06 -7.00 10.02
N HIS A 50 -7.26 -6.05 10.96
CA HIS A 50 -6.45 -4.84 11.12
C HIS A 50 -5.89 -4.74 12.55
N PRO A 51 -4.96 -5.61 12.94
CA PRO A 51 -4.40 -5.61 14.30
C PRO A 51 -3.51 -4.38 14.56
N SER A 52 -2.87 -3.84 13.53
CA SER A 52 -1.94 -2.71 13.57
C SER A 52 -1.89 -1.98 12.23
N PRO A 53 -1.21 -0.81 12.14
CA PRO A 53 -0.85 -0.22 10.86
C PRO A 53 -0.06 -1.22 10.00
N LEU A 54 -0.48 -1.43 8.75
CA LEU A 54 0.14 -2.40 7.83
C LEU A 54 1.08 -1.73 6.83
N LEU A 55 1.04 -0.40 6.70
CA LEU A 55 1.84 0.41 5.78
C LEU A 55 2.71 1.42 6.53
N GLY A 56 3.14 1.07 7.74
CA GLY A 56 4.05 1.90 8.53
C GLY A 56 5.43 1.97 7.86
N THR A 57 6.08 3.13 7.99
CA THR A 57 7.45 3.35 7.51
C THR A 57 8.45 3.16 8.63
N ASP A 58 9.57 2.48 8.36
CA ASP A 58 10.68 2.36 9.30
C ASP A 58 11.66 3.54 9.14
N PRO A 59 11.88 4.38 10.19
CA PRO A 59 12.87 5.44 10.15
C PRO A 59 14.31 4.94 9.97
N GLU A 60 14.58 3.69 10.33
CA GLU A 60 15.90 3.04 10.19
C GLU A 60 15.98 2.14 8.95
N SER A 61 15.03 2.27 8.02
CA SER A 61 14.96 1.48 6.80
C SER A 61 16.28 1.49 6.01
N LEU A 62 16.70 0.30 5.58
CA LEU A 62 17.90 0.10 4.78
C LEU A 62 17.69 0.39 3.29
N LEU A 63 16.47 0.76 2.88
CA LEU A 63 16.21 1.14 1.51
C LEU A 63 16.99 2.39 1.11
N PRO A 64 17.63 2.42 -0.08
CA PRO A 64 18.14 3.66 -0.63
C PRO A 64 17.02 4.70 -0.74
N GLY A 65 17.19 5.83 -0.07
CA GLY A 65 16.17 6.88 0.03
C GLY A 65 15.12 6.68 1.14
N GLY A 66 15.24 5.61 1.93
CA GLY A 66 14.35 5.27 3.03
C GLY A 66 12.96 4.81 2.60
N ASP A 67 12.15 4.56 3.62
CA ASP A 67 10.72 4.30 3.46
C ASP A 67 9.96 5.61 3.19
N VAL A 68 8.87 5.52 2.43
CA VAL A 68 8.03 6.66 2.09
C VAL A 68 6.57 6.25 2.12
N ALA A 69 5.73 7.07 2.76
CA ALA A 69 4.29 6.95 2.74
C ALA A 69 3.65 8.30 2.42
N SER A 70 2.64 8.31 1.55
CA SER A 70 1.88 9.51 1.25
C SER A 70 0.49 9.20 0.71
N LEU A 71 -0.48 10.02 1.13
CA LEU A 71 -1.83 10.04 0.59
C LEU A 71 -2.23 11.50 0.38
N ARG A 72 -2.38 11.92 -0.87
CA ARG A 72 -2.64 13.34 -1.20
C ARG A 72 -3.75 13.48 -2.23
N HIS A 73 -4.69 14.37 -1.96
CA HIS A 73 -5.68 14.77 -2.95
C HIS A 73 -5.00 15.64 -4.02
N ARG A 74 -5.14 15.27 -5.30
CA ARG A 74 -4.56 15.99 -6.44
C ARG A 74 -5.57 16.08 -7.58
N PRO A 75 -5.51 17.15 -8.39
CA PRO A 75 -6.20 17.16 -9.68
C PRO A 75 -5.56 16.13 -10.63
N HIS A 76 -6.37 15.35 -11.32
CA HIS A 76 -5.92 14.34 -12.29
C HIS A 76 -6.91 14.22 -13.45
N GLY A 77 -6.52 14.72 -14.62
CA GLY A 77 -7.40 14.81 -15.79
C GLY A 77 -8.43 15.93 -15.68
N PHE A 78 -9.33 15.99 -16.66
CA PHE A 78 -10.43 16.95 -16.75
C PHE A 78 -11.73 16.22 -17.08
N GLU A 79 -12.80 16.59 -16.41
CA GLU A 79 -14.20 16.22 -16.71
C GLU A 79 -14.97 17.47 -17.17
N ASP A 80 -16.21 17.28 -17.63
CA ASP A 80 -17.07 18.35 -18.19
C ASP A 80 -17.26 19.56 -17.26
N PHE A 81 -17.05 19.38 -15.94
CA PHE A 81 -17.22 20.42 -14.92
C PHE A 81 -15.91 20.86 -14.23
N GLY A 82 -14.74 20.44 -14.73
CA GLY A 82 -13.43 20.86 -14.19
C GLY A 82 -12.45 19.70 -13.96
N PRO A 83 -11.31 19.96 -13.30
CA PRO A 83 -10.34 18.91 -13.01
C PRO A 83 -10.95 17.86 -12.08
N ARG A 84 -10.83 16.58 -12.47
CA ARG A 84 -11.27 15.47 -11.62
C ARG A 84 -10.31 15.36 -10.44
N GLY A 85 -10.84 15.41 -9.22
CA GLY A 85 -10.06 15.17 -8.01
C GLY A 85 -9.81 13.68 -7.82
N VAL A 86 -8.58 13.29 -7.48
CA VAL A 86 -8.22 11.91 -7.12
C VAL A 86 -7.32 11.92 -5.89
N TRP A 87 -7.23 10.79 -5.20
CA TRP A 87 -6.29 10.60 -4.11
C TRP A 87 -5.09 9.79 -4.61
N GLY A 88 -3.94 10.44 -4.73
CA GLY A 88 -2.69 9.76 -5.02
C GLY A 88 -2.16 9.07 -3.77
N LEU A 89 -2.09 7.74 -3.79
CA LEU A 89 -1.44 6.92 -2.78
C LEU A 89 -0.06 6.52 -3.30
N TYR A 90 0.95 6.72 -2.46
CA TYR A 90 2.29 6.20 -2.71
C TYR A 90 2.88 5.68 -1.41
N PHE A 91 3.31 4.43 -1.44
CA PHE A 91 4.01 3.74 -0.36
C PHE A 91 5.21 3.00 -0.94
N ARG A 92 6.34 3.08 -0.26
CA ARG A 92 7.53 2.27 -0.53
C ARG A 92 8.17 1.92 0.80
N ALA A 93 8.34 0.63 1.08
CA ALA A 93 9.00 0.18 2.29
C ALA A 93 9.74 -1.14 2.11
N TRP A 94 10.65 -1.42 3.05
CA TRP A 94 11.36 -2.68 3.16
C TRP A 94 10.63 -3.60 4.13
N TRP A 95 10.01 -4.66 3.63
CA TRP A 95 9.24 -5.61 4.42
C TRP A 95 9.99 -6.89 4.65
N ILE A 96 9.81 -7.51 5.82
CA ILE A 96 10.14 -8.92 6.03
C ILE A 96 8.99 -9.80 5.53
N ASP A 97 9.28 -11.07 5.27
CA ASP A 97 8.32 -12.07 4.81
C ASP A 97 7.05 -12.16 5.66
N ASP A 98 7.16 -12.05 6.98
CA ASP A 98 5.99 -12.03 7.88
C ASP A 98 5.02 -10.87 7.58
N ALA A 99 5.54 -9.69 7.21
CA ALA A 99 4.73 -8.52 6.91
C ALA A 99 3.96 -8.66 5.58
N MET A 100 4.45 -9.48 4.66
CA MET A 100 3.78 -9.75 3.37
C MET A 100 2.39 -10.38 3.56
N GLY A 101 2.14 -11.04 4.70
CA GLY A 101 0.81 -11.58 5.05
C GLY A 101 -0.28 -10.52 5.11
N GLY A 102 0.06 -9.25 5.40
CA GLY A 102 -0.89 -8.13 5.43
C GLY A 102 -1.16 -7.50 4.06
N LEU A 103 -0.43 -7.89 3.01
CA LEU A 103 -0.56 -7.27 1.68
C LEU A 103 -1.97 -7.47 1.10
N GLY A 104 -2.54 -8.68 1.24
CA GLY A 104 -3.90 -8.98 0.78
C GLY A 104 -4.94 -8.04 1.39
N THR A 105 -4.92 -7.88 2.71
CA THR A 105 -5.81 -6.97 3.45
C THR A 105 -5.73 -5.53 2.93
N VAL A 106 -4.52 -5.04 2.62
CA VAL A 106 -4.35 -3.70 2.04
C VAL A 106 -4.92 -3.63 0.64
N LEU A 107 -4.67 -4.65 -0.20
CA LEU A 107 -5.16 -4.67 -1.58
C LEU A 107 -6.68 -4.80 -1.64
N ASP A 108 -7.31 -5.58 -0.76
CA ASP A 108 -8.75 -5.67 -0.62
C ASP A 108 -9.38 -4.33 -0.19
N LEU A 109 -8.68 -3.57 0.67
CA LEU A 109 -9.09 -2.21 1.04
C LEU A 109 -8.97 -1.22 -0.14
N LEU A 110 -7.95 -1.36 -0.98
CA LEU A 110 -7.67 -0.42 -2.07
C LEU A 110 -8.50 -0.70 -3.32
N ALA A 111 -8.61 -1.97 -3.73
CA ALA A 111 -9.12 -2.34 -5.05
C ALA A 111 -10.52 -1.78 -5.37
N PRO A 112 -11.51 -1.79 -4.45
CA PRO A 112 -12.83 -1.23 -4.74
C PRO A 112 -12.84 0.28 -5.03
N HIS A 113 -11.79 0.99 -4.63
CA HIS A 113 -11.67 2.44 -4.71
C HIS A 113 -10.55 2.90 -5.66
N ALA A 114 -9.66 1.99 -6.06
CA ALA A 114 -8.62 2.26 -7.03
C ALA A 114 -9.20 2.51 -8.43
N GLU A 115 -8.46 3.30 -9.20
CA GLU A 115 -8.60 3.35 -10.64
C GLU A 115 -7.87 2.17 -11.29
N ASP A 116 -8.37 1.73 -12.45
CA ASP A 116 -7.74 0.65 -13.19
C ASP A 116 -6.33 1.03 -13.63
N GLY A 117 -5.39 0.10 -13.48
CA GLY A 117 -4.01 0.29 -13.91
C GLY A 117 -2.99 -0.18 -12.88
N TYR A 118 -1.80 0.41 -12.92
CA TYR A 118 -0.70 0.06 -12.02
C TYR A 118 -1.09 0.32 -10.56
N GLY A 119 -0.97 -0.71 -9.73
CA GLY A 119 -1.21 -0.66 -8.29
C GLY A 119 0.06 -0.64 -7.46
N GLY A 120 1.18 -1.08 -8.04
CA GLY A 120 2.43 -1.24 -7.31
C GLY A 120 3.24 -2.43 -7.78
N SER A 121 4.24 -2.79 -6.99
CA SER A 121 5.07 -3.96 -7.21
C SER A 121 5.74 -4.39 -5.92
N PHE A 122 6.08 -5.67 -5.78
CA PHE A 122 6.98 -6.13 -4.74
C PHE A 122 8.04 -7.05 -5.32
N ARG A 123 9.20 -7.09 -4.67
CA ARG A 123 10.35 -7.86 -5.14
C ARG A 123 11.20 -8.31 -3.97
N ALA A 124 11.50 -9.60 -3.89
CA ALA A 124 12.45 -10.13 -2.92
C ALA A 124 13.86 -9.59 -3.20
N GLU A 125 14.68 -9.40 -2.16
CA GLU A 125 16.04 -8.84 -2.30
C GLU A 125 16.97 -9.62 -3.24
N ASP A 126 16.75 -10.92 -3.38
CA ASP A 126 17.50 -11.83 -4.25
C ASP A 126 16.90 -11.99 -5.65
N GLU A 127 15.73 -11.40 -5.91
CA GLU A 127 15.06 -11.46 -7.19
C GLU A 127 15.38 -10.26 -8.10
N VAL A 128 15.49 -10.53 -9.40
CA VAL A 128 15.76 -9.49 -10.40
C VAL A 128 14.46 -8.84 -10.89
N ARG A 129 13.38 -9.61 -11.00
CA ARG A 129 12.11 -9.14 -11.56
C ARG A 129 11.09 -8.93 -10.43
N PRO A 130 10.45 -7.76 -10.35
CA PRO A 130 9.35 -7.57 -9.41
C PRO A 130 8.10 -8.31 -9.88
N THR A 131 7.27 -8.72 -8.92
CA THR A 131 5.86 -9.01 -9.17
C THR A 131 5.10 -7.70 -9.25
N VAL A 132 4.34 -7.50 -10.31
CA VAL A 132 3.58 -6.26 -10.55
C VAL A 132 2.14 -6.45 -10.10
N LEU A 133 1.62 -5.46 -9.39
CA LEU A 133 0.24 -5.38 -8.95
C LEU A 133 -0.56 -4.49 -9.91
N VAL A 134 -1.69 -4.98 -10.38
CA VAL A 134 -2.59 -4.26 -11.28
C VAL A 134 -4.00 -4.26 -10.70
N PHE A 135 -4.60 -3.09 -10.57
CA PHE A 135 -6.02 -2.95 -10.24
C PHE A 135 -6.85 -2.99 -11.52
N ARG A 136 -7.97 -3.72 -11.48
CA ARG A 136 -8.93 -3.78 -12.58
C ARG A 136 -10.31 -4.15 -12.05
N ASP A 137 -11.33 -3.42 -12.47
CA ASP A 137 -12.75 -3.74 -12.20
C ASP A 137 -13.05 -3.91 -10.70
N GLY A 138 -12.38 -3.14 -9.84
CA GLY A 138 -12.54 -3.23 -8.39
C GLY A 138 -11.82 -4.41 -7.72
N ALA A 139 -11.01 -5.15 -8.46
CA ALA A 139 -10.17 -6.26 -8.00
C ALA A 139 -8.69 -6.00 -8.33
N TYR A 140 -7.83 -6.97 -8.01
CA TYR A 140 -6.40 -6.90 -8.32
C TYR A 140 -5.83 -8.22 -8.81
N GLU A 141 -4.77 -8.12 -9.61
CA GLU A 141 -3.98 -9.23 -10.11
C GLU A 141 -2.50 -8.99 -9.81
N ALA A 142 -1.75 -10.06 -9.59
CA ALA A 142 -0.30 -10.04 -9.40
C ALA A 142 0.35 -10.87 -10.52
N ALA A 143 1.29 -10.29 -11.26
CA ALA A 143 1.92 -10.89 -12.44
C ALA A 143 3.45 -10.74 -12.47
#